data_AF-A0A397HK45-F1
#
_entry.id   AF-A0A397HK45-F1
#
_cell.length_a   1.000
_cell.length_b   1.000
_cell.length_c   1.000
_cell.angle_alpha   90.00
_cell.angle_beta   90.00
_cell.angle_gamma   90.00
#
_symmetry.space_group_name_H-M   'P 1'
#
loop_
_entity.id
_entity.type
_entity.pdbx_description
1 polymer ?
#
loop_
_entity_poly.entity_id
_entity_poly.type
_entity_poly.pdbx_seq_one_letter_code
_entity_poly.pdbx_strand_id
1 'polypeptide(L)'
;MSSCHMLVILVILSISILSSFPTFQMNNSLPRCMQGITLVPCGNRMFRVSTASIPDKALSGNPFSKQKSITLTKRSMSFTNQNKRTKGDSASIIIKLSIPRIFHGHIIGAKGHRINKLKLDTNTSIRAIPENDEIEIEGRKTDVDKAKTKIEQVVEKNKTLVPPSHFLSLPLSDSSVQHKVENFQNDILSLKLPNIDPSIMNKPTTLHITIGMLNLYRQEDIDGAVKLLKSLDKEINELVGARTLSVKLSGIKIMENDLAQANVLYSEVKDQKDQDVITKLNEFLVPKFTTAGYMKNEDYPLKIHATIINTSHRKTEGNDDENKPYKQNYRKMERKPFSAVQILNKFSNIDFGISRIEEIHISKIGAYDEKGRHRSEGKHKLP
;
A
#
# COMPACT_ATOMS: atom_id res chain seq x y z
N MET A 1 46.30 -20.61 -25.10
CA MET A 1 46.60 -20.18 -26.47
C MET A 1 45.80 -21.09 -27.38
N SER A 2 44.92 -20.69 -28.27
CA SER A 2 44.27 -19.43 -28.64
C SER A 2 43.13 -19.88 -29.57
N SER A 3 42.10 -19.05 -29.71
CA SER A 3 41.34 -18.81 -30.96
C SER A 3 39.83 -18.75 -30.74
N CYS A 4 39.37 -17.51 -30.67
CA CYS A 4 38.04 -17.06 -31.00
C CYS A 4 37.58 -17.59 -32.37
N HIS A 5 36.44 -18.27 -32.38
CA HIS A 5 35.54 -18.59 -33.50
C HIS A 5 34.14 -18.56 -32.86
N MET A 6 33.08 -17.91 -33.34
CA MET A 6 32.76 -17.19 -34.55
C MET A 6 31.83 -16.05 -34.10
N LEU A 7 32.22 -14.82 -34.36
CA LEU A 7 31.30 -13.71 -34.55
C LEU A 7 31.64 -13.17 -35.94
N VAL A 8 30.63 -12.72 -36.68
CA VAL A 8 30.66 -12.26 -38.09
C VAL A 8 30.27 -13.36 -39.08
N ILE A 9 29.02 -13.22 -39.56
CA ILE A 9 28.37 -13.67 -40.81
C ILE A 9 26.94 -14.12 -40.47
N LEU A 10 26.02 -13.16 -40.39
CA LEU A 10 24.63 -13.33 -40.86
C LEU A 10 23.92 -11.95 -40.90
N VAL A 11 24.56 -10.99 -41.55
CA VAL A 11 23.87 -9.86 -42.19
C VAL A 11 23.86 -10.22 -43.67
N ILE A 12 22.71 -10.09 -44.33
CA ILE A 12 22.38 -10.48 -45.73
C ILE A 12 21.61 -11.81 -45.81
N LEU A 13 20.32 -11.75 -45.49
CA LEU A 13 19.22 -12.58 -46.02
C LEU A 13 17.95 -12.07 -45.32
N SER A 14 17.29 -11.01 -45.80
CA SER A 14 16.11 -11.19 -46.66
C SER A 14 15.51 -9.81 -47.00
N ILE A 15 15.99 -9.20 -48.08
CA ILE A 15 15.26 -8.15 -48.82
C ILE A 15 14.84 -8.83 -50.12
N SER A 16 13.60 -9.31 -50.18
CA SER A 16 12.84 -9.56 -51.43
C SER A 16 11.48 -10.14 -51.05
N ILE A 17 10.44 -9.37 -51.39
CA ILE A 17 9.04 -9.75 -51.74
C ILE A 17 8.12 -8.69 -51.12
N LEU A 18 7.97 -7.61 -51.89
CA LEU A 18 7.01 -6.53 -51.70
C LEU A 18 6.16 -6.55 -52.97
N SER A 19 5.08 -7.34 -52.99
CA SER A 19 3.98 -7.21 -53.95
C SER A 19 2.89 -8.22 -53.62
N SER A 20 1.84 -7.78 -52.91
CA SER A 20 0.44 -8.26 -53.03
C SER A 20 -0.41 -7.69 -51.87
N PHE A 21 -0.93 -6.48 -52.04
CA PHE A 21 -2.07 -6.00 -51.25
C PHE A 21 -3.35 -6.39 -52.00
N PRO A 22 -4.30 -7.13 -51.39
CA PRO A 22 -5.61 -7.29 -51.97
C PRO A 22 -6.42 -5.99 -51.77
N THR A 23 -6.90 -5.44 -52.88
CA THR A 23 -7.94 -4.41 -52.94
C THR A 23 -9.22 -4.90 -52.26
N PHE A 24 -9.55 -4.33 -51.11
CA PHE A 24 -10.85 -4.54 -50.46
C PHE A 24 -11.84 -3.48 -51.00
N GLN A 25 -12.84 -3.93 -51.75
CA GLN A 25 -13.96 -3.09 -52.21
C GLN A 25 -14.73 -2.55 -50.99
N MET A 26 -14.94 -1.23 -50.93
CA MET A 26 -15.80 -0.61 -49.93
C MET A 26 -17.27 -0.93 -50.20
N ASN A 27 -17.84 -1.84 -49.42
CA ASN A 27 -19.29 -1.91 -49.23
C ASN A 27 -19.72 -0.73 -48.34
N ASN A 28 -20.54 0.17 -48.90
CA ASN A 28 -21.16 1.30 -48.20
C ASN A 28 -22.28 0.84 -47.27
N SER A 29 -21.94 0.18 -46.16
CA SER A 29 -22.87 0.02 -45.05
C SER A 29 -22.14 0.23 -43.71
N LEU A 30 -22.63 1.20 -42.95
CA LEU A 30 -22.13 1.48 -41.61
C LEU A 30 -22.27 0.22 -40.73
N PRO A 31 -21.27 -0.13 -39.90
CA PRO A 31 -21.35 -1.29 -39.02
C PRO A 31 -22.55 -1.14 -38.05
N ARG A 32 -23.23 -2.25 -37.74
CA ARG A 32 -24.47 -2.28 -36.92
C ARG A 32 -24.36 -1.51 -35.59
N CYS A 33 -23.17 -1.40 -35.01
CA CYS A 33 -22.92 -0.65 -33.77
C CYS A 33 -22.98 0.88 -33.93
N MET A 34 -23.06 1.39 -35.16
CA MET A 34 -23.11 2.82 -35.49
C MET A 34 -24.50 3.27 -35.99
N GLN A 35 -25.49 2.37 -36.02
CA GLN A 35 -26.86 2.74 -36.36
C GLN A 35 -27.45 3.66 -35.27
N GLY A 36 -27.81 4.89 -35.66
CA GLY A 36 -28.38 5.89 -34.75
C GLY A 36 -27.37 6.77 -33.99
N ILE A 37 -26.09 6.78 -34.40
CA ILE A 37 -25.06 7.66 -33.83
C ILE A 37 -24.51 8.59 -34.92
N THR A 38 -24.56 9.90 -34.68
CA THR A 38 -23.99 10.94 -35.54
C THR A 38 -22.75 11.53 -34.88
N LEU A 39 -21.70 11.75 -35.67
CA LEU A 39 -20.48 12.43 -35.21
C LEU A 39 -20.61 13.94 -35.43
N VAL A 40 -20.56 14.72 -34.36
CA VAL A 40 -20.65 16.19 -34.41
C VAL A 40 -19.30 16.81 -34.05
N PRO A 41 -18.70 17.65 -34.92
CA PRO A 41 -17.50 18.40 -34.60
C PRO A 41 -17.83 19.56 -33.66
N CYS A 42 -17.05 19.69 -32.58
CA CYS A 42 -17.12 20.84 -31.66
C CYS A 42 -15.69 21.33 -31.38
N GLY A 43 -15.29 22.41 -32.04
CA GLY A 43 -13.89 22.85 -32.09
C GLY A 43 -13.00 21.80 -32.75
N ASN A 44 -11.87 21.43 -32.12
CA ASN A 44 -10.92 20.45 -32.66
C ASN A 44 -11.20 19.00 -32.23
N ARG A 45 -12.40 18.67 -31.74
CA ARG A 45 -12.75 17.31 -31.28
C ARG A 45 -14.09 16.84 -31.85
N MET A 46 -14.18 15.53 -32.07
CA MET A 46 -15.37 14.85 -32.58
C MET A 46 -16.11 14.16 -31.43
N PHE A 47 -17.42 14.39 -31.34
CA PHE A 47 -18.28 13.78 -30.33
C PHE A 47 -19.30 12.86 -30.97
N ARG A 48 -19.52 11.69 -30.35
CA ARG A 48 -20.59 10.74 -30.72
C ARG A 48 -21.87 11.14 -30.01
N VAL A 49 -22.90 11.47 -30.78
CA VAL A 49 -24.21 11.88 -30.25
C VAL A 49 -25.28 10.99 -30.87
N SER A 50 -26.33 10.66 -30.12
CA SER A 50 -27.49 9.96 -30.68
C SER A 50 -28.12 10.82 -31.79
N THR A 51 -28.36 10.24 -32.96
CA THR A 51 -28.94 10.93 -34.12
C THR A 51 -30.32 11.51 -33.79
N ALA A 52 -31.08 10.87 -32.90
CA ALA A 52 -32.40 11.33 -32.44
C ALA A 52 -32.36 12.60 -31.57
N SER A 53 -31.17 13.00 -31.10
CA SER A 53 -30.99 14.20 -30.25
C SER A 53 -30.57 15.44 -31.04
N ILE A 54 -30.49 15.34 -32.37
CA ILE A 54 -30.11 16.44 -33.26
C ILE A 54 -31.38 17.03 -33.88
N PRO A 55 -31.61 18.35 -33.81
CA PRO A 55 -32.77 18.97 -34.43
C PRO A 55 -32.71 18.85 -35.97
N ASP A 56 -33.82 18.46 -36.61
CA ASP A 56 -33.91 18.12 -38.05
C ASP A 56 -33.34 19.19 -39.00
N LYS A 57 -33.33 20.46 -38.57
CA LYS A 57 -32.75 21.58 -39.35
C LYS A 57 -31.22 21.54 -39.51
N ALA A 58 -30.50 20.66 -38.81
CA ALA A 58 -29.05 20.53 -38.90
C ALA A 58 -28.58 19.41 -39.87
N LEU A 59 -29.50 18.66 -40.48
CA LEU A 59 -29.18 17.56 -41.40
C LEU A 59 -29.23 17.93 -42.89
N SER A 60 -29.43 19.20 -43.22
CA SER A 60 -29.35 19.70 -44.59
C SER A 60 -28.47 20.94 -44.71
N GLY A 61 -27.50 20.88 -45.62
CA GLY A 61 -26.76 22.05 -46.09
C GLY A 61 -25.38 22.24 -45.46
N ASN A 62 -24.36 22.03 -46.29
CA ASN A 62 -22.95 22.34 -46.04
C ASN A 62 -22.76 23.83 -45.62
N PRO A 63 -22.34 24.17 -44.38
CA PRO A 63 -22.23 25.55 -43.95
C PRO A 63 -20.79 26.07 -44.16
N PHE A 64 -20.33 26.05 -45.40
CA PHE A 64 -19.17 26.84 -45.84
C PHE A 64 -19.62 27.78 -46.97
N SER A 65 -20.51 28.72 -46.66
CA SER A 65 -20.58 29.99 -47.38
C SER A 65 -21.47 30.99 -46.64
N LYS A 66 -20.89 32.16 -46.36
CA LYS A 66 -21.48 33.49 -46.12
C LYS A 66 -20.90 34.16 -44.88
N GLN A 67 -19.77 34.82 -45.12
CA GLN A 67 -19.44 36.06 -44.41
C GLN A 67 -20.58 37.06 -44.63
N LYS A 68 -21.13 37.60 -43.54
CA LYS A 68 -21.71 38.95 -43.52
C LYS A 68 -21.40 39.62 -42.19
N SER A 69 -20.70 40.74 -42.33
CA SER A 69 -20.40 41.78 -41.36
C SER A 69 -21.66 42.33 -40.68
N ILE A 70 -21.64 42.49 -39.35
CA ILE A 70 -22.53 43.41 -38.64
C ILE A 70 -21.72 44.20 -37.60
N THR A 71 -21.65 45.49 -37.89
CA THR A 71 -21.13 46.59 -37.08
C THR A 71 -21.99 46.80 -35.83
N LEU A 72 -21.39 46.98 -34.65
CA LEU A 72 -22.08 47.51 -33.48
C LEU A 72 -21.22 48.57 -32.77
N THR A 73 -21.92 49.66 -32.48
CA THR A 73 -21.50 51.03 -32.25
C THR A 73 -20.91 51.25 -30.86
N LYS A 74 -19.89 52.11 -30.78
CA LYS A 74 -19.33 52.66 -29.53
C LYS A 74 -20.41 53.44 -28.77
N ARG A 75 -20.62 53.09 -27.49
CA ARG A 75 -21.21 54.00 -26.50
C ARG A 75 -20.31 54.01 -25.26
N SER A 76 -19.60 55.10 -25.11
CA SER A 76 -18.85 55.52 -23.93
C SER A 76 -19.77 55.75 -22.75
N MET A 77 -19.46 55.20 -21.59
CA MET A 77 -19.84 55.75 -20.28
C MET A 77 -18.79 55.28 -19.26
N SER A 78 -18.01 56.24 -18.79
CA SER A 78 -16.99 56.16 -17.77
C SER A 78 -17.60 55.88 -16.39
N PHE A 79 -17.12 54.85 -15.71
CA PHE A 79 -17.12 54.81 -14.25
C PHE A 79 -15.71 54.54 -13.74
N THR A 80 -15.28 55.45 -12.88
CA THR A 80 -13.96 55.63 -12.30
C THR A 80 -13.48 54.39 -11.55
N ASN A 81 -12.37 53.83 -12.03
CA ASN A 81 -11.67 52.73 -11.39
C ASN A 81 -10.70 53.31 -10.36
N GLN A 82 -11.17 53.52 -9.13
CA GLN A 82 -10.28 53.65 -7.97
C GLN A 82 -10.17 52.28 -7.30
N ASN A 83 -9.19 51.49 -7.75
CA ASN A 83 -8.58 50.52 -6.85
C ASN A 83 -7.07 50.61 -7.00
N LYS A 84 -6.49 51.31 -6.01
CA LYS A 84 -5.06 51.41 -5.75
C LYS A 84 -4.42 50.04 -5.90
N ARG A 85 -3.58 49.89 -6.95
CA ARG A 85 -2.54 48.87 -6.99
C ARG A 85 -1.55 49.20 -5.86
N THR A 86 -1.69 48.52 -4.74
CA THR A 86 -0.56 48.34 -3.82
C THR A 86 0.41 47.37 -4.51
N LYS A 87 1.45 47.94 -5.10
CA LYS A 87 2.68 47.22 -5.43
C LYS A 87 3.33 46.81 -4.11
N GLY A 88 3.43 45.51 -3.88
CA GLY A 88 4.13 44.92 -2.73
C GLY A 88 3.87 43.42 -2.67
N ASP A 89 4.85 42.64 -3.11
CA ASP A 89 5.01 41.19 -2.94
C ASP A 89 3.94 40.26 -3.53
N SER A 90 4.16 39.77 -4.75
CA SER A 90 3.36 38.67 -5.32
C SER A 90 4.22 37.72 -6.14
N ALA A 91 5.36 37.30 -5.60
CA ALA A 91 6.05 36.12 -6.13
C ALA A 91 5.23 34.88 -5.77
N SER A 92 4.73 34.16 -6.79
CA SER A 92 4.17 32.82 -6.59
C SER A 92 5.30 31.89 -6.19
N ILE A 93 5.16 31.24 -5.04
CA ILE A 93 6.11 30.24 -4.55
C ILE A 93 5.56 28.84 -4.83
N ILE A 94 6.46 27.90 -5.06
CA ILE A 94 6.14 26.48 -5.19
C ILE A 94 6.79 25.77 -4.00
N ILE A 95 5.98 25.08 -3.19
CA ILE A 95 6.44 24.24 -2.10
C ILE A 95 6.14 22.78 -2.43
N LYS A 96 7.11 21.91 -2.19
CA LYS A 96 6.98 20.46 -2.30
C LYS A 96 6.84 19.86 -0.91
N LEU A 97 5.77 19.10 -0.69
CA LEU A 97 5.57 18.35 0.54
C LEU A 97 5.82 16.87 0.26
N SER A 98 6.77 16.27 0.98
CA SER A 98 6.98 14.81 0.96
C SER A 98 5.85 14.14 1.72
N ILE A 99 4.88 13.58 0.99
CA ILE A 99 3.69 12.94 1.55
C ILE A 99 3.56 11.56 0.90
N PRO A 100 3.57 10.47 1.68
CA PRO A 100 3.46 9.12 1.13
C PRO A 100 2.22 8.93 0.26
N ARG A 101 2.37 8.16 -0.83
CA ARG A 101 1.28 7.84 -1.77
C ARG A 101 -0.01 7.35 -1.12
N ILE A 102 0.10 6.66 0.01
CA ILE A 102 -1.05 6.11 0.73
C ILE A 102 -2.02 7.22 1.20
N PHE A 103 -1.50 8.40 1.52
CA PHE A 103 -2.31 9.56 1.91
C PHE A 103 -2.84 10.35 0.72
N HIS A 104 -2.29 10.19 -0.50
CA HIS A 104 -2.73 10.94 -1.68
C HIS A 104 -4.22 10.71 -1.96
N GLY A 105 -4.69 9.47 -1.81
CA GLY A 105 -6.12 9.15 -1.98
C GLY A 105 -7.02 9.91 -1.00
N HIS A 106 -6.59 10.04 0.25
CA HIS A 106 -7.30 10.77 1.30
C HIS A 106 -7.28 12.29 1.08
N ILE A 107 -6.21 12.82 0.48
CA ILE A 107 -6.07 14.24 0.15
C ILE A 107 -6.90 14.61 -1.09
N ILE A 108 -6.88 13.76 -2.12
CA ILE A 108 -7.67 13.94 -3.36
C ILE A 108 -9.16 13.81 -3.05
N GLY A 109 -9.55 12.79 -2.29
CA GLY A 109 -10.93 12.47 -1.97
C GLY A 109 -11.72 11.90 -3.15
N ALA A 110 -12.96 11.48 -2.88
CA ALA A 110 -13.84 10.89 -3.90
C ALA A 110 -14.04 11.87 -5.08
N LYS A 111 -13.78 11.40 -6.31
CA LYS A 111 -13.86 12.20 -7.55
C LYS A 111 -13.05 13.52 -7.51
N GLY A 112 -12.02 13.61 -6.66
CA GLY A 112 -11.22 14.83 -6.50
C GLY A 112 -11.92 15.96 -5.74
N HIS A 113 -13.07 15.71 -5.10
CA HIS A 113 -13.86 16.75 -4.44
C HIS A 113 -13.06 17.47 -3.34
N ARG A 114 -12.26 16.74 -2.55
CA ARG A 114 -11.52 17.31 -1.42
C ARG A 114 -10.35 18.18 -1.90
N ILE A 115 -9.57 17.72 -2.86
CA ILE A 115 -8.48 18.52 -3.43
C ILE A 115 -9.00 19.76 -4.16
N ASN A 116 -10.13 19.66 -4.88
CA ASN A 116 -10.75 20.81 -5.52
C ASN A 116 -11.26 21.83 -4.50
N LYS A 117 -11.86 21.37 -3.40
CA LYS A 117 -12.25 22.24 -2.28
C LYS A 117 -11.03 22.91 -1.64
N LEU A 118 -9.94 22.16 -1.41
CA LEU A 118 -8.70 22.73 -0.86
C LEU A 118 -8.12 23.82 -1.77
N LYS A 119 -8.08 23.58 -3.09
CA LYS A 119 -7.65 24.57 -4.09
C LYS A 119 -8.50 25.84 -4.05
N LEU A 120 -9.83 25.71 -4.00
CA LEU A 120 -10.76 26.84 -3.92
C LEU A 120 -10.60 27.62 -2.61
N ASP A 121 -10.57 26.95 -1.46
CA ASP A 121 -10.51 27.59 -0.15
C ASP A 121 -9.18 28.33 0.11
N THR A 122 -8.11 27.90 -0.56
CA THR A 122 -6.77 28.46 -0.36
C THR A 122 -6.27 29.27 -1.54
N ASN A 123 -7.01 29.32 -2.66
CA ASN A 123 -6.57 29.96 -3.89
C ASN A 123 -5.17 29.48 -4.33
N THR A 124 -4.89 28.18 -4.18
CA THR A 124 -3.62 27.53 -4.57
C THR A 124 -3.83 26.46 -5.64
N SER A 125 -2.78 26.19 -6.41
CA SER A 125 -2.72 25.05 -7.33
C SER A 125 -2.00 23.89 -6.64
N ILE A 126 -2.76 22.84 -6.30
CA ILE A 126 -2.25 21.61 -5.67
C ILE A 126 -2.14 20.49 -6.70
N ARG A 127 -0.96 19.91 -6.87
CA ARG A 127 -0.70 18.75 -7.74
C ARG A 127 -0.05 17.63 -6.93
N ALA A 128 -0.64 16.44 -6.96
CA ALA A 128 0.00 15.25 -6.40
C ALA A 128 0.86 14.60 -7.49
N ILE A 129 2.13 14.34 -7.18
CA ILE A 129 3.10 13.67 -8.05
C ILE A 129 3.32 12.26 -7.45
N PRO A 130 2.65 11.22 -8.00
CA PRO A 130 2.73 9.88 -7.43
C PRO A 130 4.10 9.20 -7.60
N GLU A 131 4.93 9.69 -8.52
CA GLU A 131 6.24 9.11 -8.82
C GLU A 131 7.29 9.42 -7.74
N ASN A 132 7.19 10.59 -7.11
CA ASN A 132 8.14 11.05 -6.09
C ASN A 132 7.56 11.07 -4.68
N ASP A 133 6.34 10.54 -4.46
CA ASP A 133 5.62 10.67 -3.19
C ASP A 133 5.54 12.13 -2.69
N GLU A 134 5.26 13.04 -3.62
CA GLU A 134 5.26 14.49 -3.35
C GLU A 134 3.91 15.13 -3.68
N ILE A 135 3.56 16.19 -2.96
CA ILE A 135 2.47 17.10 -3.28
C ILE A 135 3.06 18.49 -3.47
N GLU A 136 2.93 19.02 -4.68
CA GLU A 136 3.32 20.38 -5.02
C GLU A 136 2.16 21.33 -4.77
N ILE A 137 2.45 22.43 -4.09
CA ILE A 137 1.52 23.52 -3.83
C ILE A 137 2.12 24.79 -4.40
N GLU A 138 1.41 25.43 -5.31
CA GLU A 138 1.80 26.66 -5.98
C GLU A 138 0.81 27.78 -5.65
N GLY A 139 1.31 28.93 -5.20
CA GLY A 139 0.47 30.07 -4.83
C GLY A 139 1.22 31.20 -4.13
N ARG A 140 0.49 32.12 -3.51
CA ARG A 140 1.09 33.17 -2.65
C ARG A 140 1.56 32.55 -1.34
N LYS A 141 2.61 33.11 -0.73
CA LYS A 141 3.21 32.57 0.51
C LYS A 141 2.18 32.27 1.62
N THR A 142 1.30 33.22 1.93
CA THR A 142 0.25 33.07 2.95
C THR A 142 -0.76 31.98 2.64
N ASP A 143 -1.01 31.75 1.36
CA ASP A 143 -2.02 30.82 0.86
C ASP A 143 -1.46 29.40 0.82
N VAL A 144 -0.19 29.27 0.43
CA VAL A 144 0.57 28.02 0.49
C VAL A 144 0.73 27.54 1.93
N ASP A 145 1.05 28.42 2.88
CA ASP A 145 1.16 28.05 4.29
C ASP A 145 -0.18 27.51 4.84
N LYS A 146 -1.30 28.17 4.50
CA LYS A 146 -2.66 27.67 4.85
C LYS A 146 -2.96 26.32 4.21
N ALA A 147 -2.59 26.13 2.93
CA ALA A 147 -2.79 24.87 2.22
C ALA A 147 -1.96 23.73 2.84
N LYS A 148 -0.70 24.01 3.20
CA LYS A 148 0.19 23.08 3.90
C LYS A 148 -0.43 22.62 5.21
N THR A 149 -0.84 23.54 6.09
CA THR A 149 -1.46 23.18 7.37
C THR A 149 -2.73 22.36 7.17
N LYS A 150 -3.58 22.71 6.20
CA LYS A 150 -4.79 21.92 5.90
C LYS A 150 -4.45 20.51 5.44
N ILE A 151 -3.45 20.35 4.58
CA ILE A 151 -2.99 19.04 4.08
C ILE A 151 -2.41 18.19 5.23
N GLU A 152 -1.56 18.78 6.07
CA GLU A 152 -1.01 18.11 7.26
C GLU A 152 -2.12 17.65 8.21
N GLN A 153 -3.16 18.47 8.43
CA GLN A 153 -4.35 18.07 9.19
C GLN A 153 -5.12 16.91 8.54
N VAL A 154 -5.17 16.85 7.20
CA VAL A 154 -5.78 15.70 6.51
C VAL A 154 -4.95 14.45 6.77
N VAL A 155 -3.63 14.52 6.61
CA VAL A 155 -2.72 13.40 6.87
C VAL A 155 -2.89 12.91 8.31
N GLU A 156 -2.82 13.81 9.28
CA GLU A 156 -2.94 13.48 10.71
C GLU A 156 -4.26 12.78 11.03
N LYS A 157 -5.39 13.33 10.55
CA LYS A 157 -6.71 12.72 10.73
C LYS A 157 -6.86 11.34 10.09
N ASN A 158 -6.13 11.08 9.01
CA ASN A 158 -6.20 9.81 8.30
C ASN A 158 -5.11 8.82 8.71
N LYS A 159 -4.11 9.21 9.54
CA LYS A 159 -3.08 8.28 10.05
C LYS A 159 -3.68 7.06 10.76
N THR A 160 -4.80 7.25 11.46
CA THR A 160 -5.50 6.17 12.15
C THR A 160 -6.18 5.19 11.20
N LEU A 161 -6.59 5.64 10.01
CA LEU A 161 -7.28 4.84 9.00
C LEU A 161 -6.33 4.04 8.11
N VAL A 162 -5.09 4.50 7.98
CA VAL A 162 -4.07 3.81 7.18
C VAL A 162 -3.57 2.58 7.95
N PRO A 163 -3.47 1.40 7.30
CA PRO A 163 -2.92 0.22 7.94
C PRO A 163 -1.42 0.37 8.19
N PRO A 164 -0.88 -0.34 9.19
CA PRO A 164 0.56 -0.38 9.42
C PRO A 164 1.30 -0.95 8.20
N SER A 165 2.56 -0.54 8.06
CA SER A 165 3.44 -0.92 6.95
C SER A 165 4.57 -1.84 7.40
N HIS A 166 4.98 -1.69 8.66
CA HIS A 166 6.07 -2.45 9.28
C HIS A 166 5.62 -2.96 10.64
N PHE A 167 6.43 -3.80 11.25
CA PHE A 167 6.22 -4.27 12.61
C PHE A 167 7.56 -4.52 13.30
N LEU A 168 7.59 -4.29 14.61
CA LEU A 168 8.69 -4.62 15.48
C LEU A 168 8.49 -6.06 15.95
N SER A 169 9.50 -6.92 15.79
CA SER A 169 9.37 -8.35 16.04
C SER A 169 10.63 -8.99 16.61
N LEU A 170 10.42 -10.14 17.26
CA LEU A 170 11.45 -11.08 17.69
C LEU A 170 11.35 -12.34 16.82
N PRO A 171 12.25 -12.53 15.83
CA PRO A 171 12.23 -13.70 14.95
C PRO A 171 12.53 -14.99 15.71
N LEU A 172 11.80 -16.06 15.41
CA LEU A 172 11.98 -17.39 15.97
C LEU A 172 12.69 -18.26 14.94
N SER A 173 14.01 -18.22 14.96
CA SER A 173 14.87 -18.72 13.87
C SER A 173 15.39 -20.15 14.05
N ASP A 174 15.12 -20.79 15.18
CA ASP A 174 15.61 -22.14 15.44
C ASP A 174 14.96 -23.18 14.52
N SER A 175 15.81 -23.90 13.77
CA SER A 175 15.37 -24.93 12.81
C SER A 175 14.59 -26.06 13.49
N SER A 176 14.92 -26.42 14.72
CA SER A 176 14.22 -27.47 15.49
C SER A 176 12.76 -27.09 15.76
N VAL A 177 12.50 -25.83 16.11
CA VAL A 177 11.15 -25.28 16.33
C VAL A 177 10.42 -25.16 15.01
N GLN A 178 11.08 -24.62 13.97
CA GLN A 178 10.48 -24.47 12.64
C GLN A 178 10.04 -25.81 12.04
N HIS A 179 10.89 -26.85 12.11
CA HIS A 179 10.52 -28.19 11.65
C HIS A 179 9.36 -28.80 12.45
N LYS A 180 9.29 -28.57 13.75
CA LYS A 180 8.15 -29.04 14.56
C LYS A 180 6.84 -28.32 14.17
N VAL A 181 6.91 -27.01 13.91
CA VAL A 181 5.76 -26.24 13.41
C VAL A 181 5.33 -26.76 12.04
N GLU A 182 6.28 -27.04 11.14
CA GLU A 182 6.01 -27.63 9.82
C GLU A 182 5.31 -28.99 9.92
N ASN A 183 5.84 -29.89 10.76
CA ASN A 183 5.22 -31.20 11.01
C ASN A 183 3.80 -31.06 11.55
N PHE A 184 3.59 -30.16 12.50
CA PHE A 184 2.27 -29.87 13.04
C PHE A 184 1.31 -29.32 11.98
N GLN A 185 1.77 -28.44 11.09
CA GLN A 185 0.97 -27.94 9.97
C GLN A 185 0.57 -29.08 9.02
N ASN A 186 1.50 -30.00 8.71
CA ASN A 186 1.22 -31.19 7.90
C ASN A 186 0.19 -32.11 8.59
N ASP A 187 0.30 -32.30 9.89
CA ASP A 187 -0.66 -33.08 10.68
C ASP A 187 -2.05 -32.44 10.63
N ILE A 188 -2.17 -31.11 10.73
CA ILE A 188 -3.46 -30.40 10.56
C ILE A 188 -4.02 -30.60 9.15
N LEU A 189 -3.20 -30.46 8.11
CA LEU A 189 -3.63 -30.63 6.72
C LEU A 189 -4.12 -32.06 6.47
N SER A 190 -3.52 -33.06 7.12
CA SER A 190 -3.94 -34.46 7.03
C SER A 190 -5.36 -34.73 7.56
N LEU A 191 -5.86 -33.88 8.45
CA LEU A 191 -7.23 -33.97 8.99
C LEU A 191 -8.30 -33.60 7.95
N LYS A 192 -7.91 -32.98 6.82
CA LYS A 192 -8.82 -32.57 5.73
C LYS A 192 -10.04 -31.78 6.22
N LEU A 193 -9.82 -30.88 7.16
CA LEU A 193 -10.86 -30.04 7.74
C LEU A 193 -11.37 -28.99 6.74
N PRO A 194 -12.67 -28.63 6.79
CA PRO A 194 -13.22 -27.60 5.91
C PRO A 194 -12.54 -26.26 6.16
N ASN A 195 -12.33 -25.49 5.08
CA ASN A 195 -11.68 -24.18 5.09
C ASN A 195 -10.23 -24.18 5.62
N ILE A 196 -9.56 -25.32 5.66
CA ILE A 196 -8.13 -25.39 5.97
C ILE A 196 -7.37 -25.89 4.75
N ASP A 197 -6.42 -25.08 4.29
CA ASP A 197 -5.59 -25.38 3.13
C ASP A 197 -4.19 -24.74 3.30
N PRO A 198 -3.20 -25.12 2.49
CA PRO A 198 -1.83 -24.62 2.66
C PRO A 198 -1.69 -23.10 2.55
N SER A 199 -2.61 -22.38 1.88
CA SER A 199 -2.49 -20.92 1.69
C SER A 199 -2.67 -20.11 2.97
N ILE A 200 -3.32 -20.67 4.00
CA ILE A 200 -3.52 -20.01 5.29
C ILE A 200 -2.44 -20.38 6.32
N MET A 201 -1.51 -21.27 5.97
CA MET A 201 -0.40 -21.68 6.82
C MET A 201 0.73 -20.65 6.72
N ASN A 202 1.11 -20.06 7.84
CA ASN A 202 2.29 -19.20 7.87
C ASN A 202 3.54 -20.06 7.66
N LYS A 203 4.48 -19.59 6.83
CA LYS A 203 5.72 -20.33 6.62
C LYS A 203 6.49 -20.45 7.94
N PRO A 204 7.05 -21.61 8.29
CA PRO A 204 7.86 -21.77 9.50
C PRO A 204 9.03 -20.78 9.58
N THR A 205 9.63 -20.42 8.44
CA THR A 205 10.70 -19.42 8.34
C THR A 205 10.27 -18.00 8.71
N THR A 206 8.97 -17.72 8.70
CA THR A 206 8.39 -16.41 9.04
C THR A 206 7.92 -16.34 10.48
N LEU A 207 8.16 -17.38 11.29
CA LEU A 207 7.73 -17.43 12.67
C LEU A 207 8.40 -16.31 13.49
N HIS A 208 7.58 -15.52 14.19
CA HIS A 208 8.04 -14.39 14.98
C HIS A 208 7.04 -14.07 16.09
N ILE A 209 7.52 -13.35 17.11
CA ILE A 209 6.70 -12.68 18.10
C ILE A 209 6.59 -11.22 17.70
N THR A 210 5.37 -10.70 17.54
CA THR A 210 5.15 -9.29 17.23
C THR A 210 5.12 -8.48 18.52
N ILE A 211 5.99 -7.47 18.61
CA ILE A 211 6.03 -6.50 19.71
C ILE A 211 5.07 -5.33 19.44
N GLY A 212 5.08 -4.81 18.21
CA GLY A 212 4.18 -3.68 17.88
C GLY A 212 4.12 -3.36 16.39
N MET A 213 3.01 -2.76 15.98
CA MET A 213 2.76 -2.39 14.58
C MET A 213 3.25 -0.96 14.31
N LEU A 214 4.01 -0.80 13.23
CA LEU A 214 4.70 0.44 12.88
C LEU A 214 4.11 1.08 11.60
N ASN A 215 4.03 2.40 11.62
CA ASN A 215 3.53 3.25 10.54
C ASN A 215 4.68 4.00 9.85
N LEU A 216 5.57 3.27 9.19
CA LEU A 216 6.72 3.84 8.49
C LEU A 216 6.42 3.90 6.99
N TYR A 217 6.14 5.09 6.48
CA TYR A 217 5.69 5.26 5.09
C TYR A 217 6.74 5.92 4.20
N ARG A 218 7.75 6.56 4.78
CA ARG A 218 8.87 7.19 4.07
C ARG A 218 10.18 6.54 4.47
N GLN A 219 11.19 6.67 3.63
CA GLN A 219 12.54 6.22 3.96
C GLN A 219 13.09 6.92 5.21
N GLU A 220 12.82 8.23 5.36
CA GLU A 220 13.18 9.00 6.57
C GLU A 220 12.57 8.40 7.86
N ASP A 221 11.33 7.90 7.79
CA ASP A 221 10.65 7.31 8.93
C ASP A 221 11.27 5.95 9.28
N ILE A 222 11.65 5.17 8.26
CA ILE A 222 12.35 3.89 8.42
C ILE A 222 13.72 4.12 9.06
N ASP A 223 14.53 5.01 8.49
CA ASP A 223 15.87 5.32 8.97
C ASP A 223 15.83 5.86 10.40
N GLY A 224 14.86 6.73 10.70
CA GLY A 224 14.62 7.26 12.05
C GLY A 224 14.23 6.17 13.06
N ALA A 225 13.33 5.25 12.69
CA ALA A 225 12.95 4.13 13.54
C ALA A 225 14.11 3.15 13.81
N VAL A 226 14.94 2.88 12.79
CA VAL A 226 16.14 2.05 12.94
C VAL A 226 17.17 2.74 13.84
N LYS A 227 17.36 4.05 13.66
CA LYS A 227 18.24 4.85 14.52
C LYS A 227 17.77 4.85 15.97
N LEU A 228 16.46 4.99 16.20
CA LEU A 228 15.86 4.89 17.53
C LEU A 228 16.13 3.53 18.15
N LEU A 229 15.86 2.43 17.44
CA LEU A 229 16.10 1.08 17.95
C LEU A 229 17.56 0.88 18.38
N LYS A 230 18.51 1.34 17.55
CA LYS A 230 19.95 1.27 17.85
C LYS A 230 20.36 2.15 19.04
N SER A 231 19.70 3.30 19.23
CA SER A 231 20.01 4.19 20.35
C SER A 231 19.60 3.64 21.71
N LEU A 232 18.71 2.64 21.74
CA LEU A 232 18.21 2.00 22.95
C LEU A 232 19.02 0.75 23.36
N ASP A 233 20.21 0.55 22.75
CA ASP A 233 21.05 -0.64 22.94
C ASP A 233 21.36 -0.91 24.42
N LYS A 234 21.76 0.12 25.15
CA LYS A 234 22.14 -0.02 26.56
C LYS A 234 20.96 -0.51 27.39
N GLU A 235 19.80 0.13 27.25
CA GLU A 235 18.59 -0.20 28.01
C GLU A 235 18.04 -1.58 27.63
N ILE A 236 18.09 -1.95 26.34
CA ILE A 236 17.69 -3.29 25.87
C ILE A 236 18.62 -4.35 26.50
N ASN A 237 19.93 -4.13 26.48
CA ASN A 237 20.91 -5.04 27.06
C ASN A 237 20.76 -5.17 28.58
N GLU A 238 20.41 -4.09 29.28
CA GLU A 238 20.11 -4.11 30.72
C GLU A 238 18.83 -4.91 31.03
N LEU A 239 17.79 -4.81 30.18
CA LEU A 239 16.54 -5.54 30.35
C LEU A 239 16.67 -7.04 30.06
N VAL A 240 17.43 -7.40 29.02
CA VAL A 240 17.69 -8.81 28.67
C VAL A 240 18.72 -9.45 29.60
N GLY A 241 19.68 -8.65 30.08
CA GLY A 241 20.80 -9.10 30.90
C GLY A 241 21.89 -9.80 30.09
N ALA A 242 22.87 -10.38 30.78
CA ALA A 242 24.07 -10.96 30.16
C ALA A 242 23.86 -12.36 29.52
N ARG A 243 22.60 -12.82 29.38
CA ARG A 243 22.29 -14.17 28.90
C ARG A 243 21.35 -14.07 27.70
N THR A 244 21.58 -14.93 26.72
CA THR A 244 20.72 -15.05 25.54
C THR A 244 19.27 -15.31 25.93
N LEU A 245 18.37 -14.47 25.41
CA LEU A 245 16.94 -14.60 25.59
C LEU A 245 16.46 -15.91 24.94
N SER A 246 15.79 -16.75 25.72
CA SER A 246 15.26 -18.05 25.27
C SER A 246 13.81 -18.19 25.68
N VAL A 247 12.98 -18.60 24.73
CA VAL A 247 11.53 -18.67 24.89
C VAL A 247 11.04 -20.08 24.57
N LYS A 248 10.05 -20.55 25.33
CA LYS A 248 9.38 -21.82 25.09
C LYS A 248 8.09 -21.58 24.31
N LEU A 249 7.94 -22.32 23.21
CA LEU A 249 6.72 -22.37 22.42
C LEU A 249 5.97 -23.64 22.75
N SER A 250 4.80 -23.51 23.36
CA SER A 250 3.99 -24.65 23.76
C SER A 250 2.53 -24.30 23.84
N GLY A 251 1.68 -25.27 23.53
CA GLY A 251 0.26 -25.09 23.44
C GLY A 251 -0.17 -24.29 22.22
N ILE A 252 -1.46 -24.36 21.94
CA ILE A 252 -2.09 -23.66 20.83
C ILE A 252 -3.39 -23.01 21.29
N LYS A 253 -3.66 -21.82 20.78
CA LYS A 253 -4.87 -21.04 21.06
C LYS A 253 -5.33 -20.33 19.80
N ILE A 254 -6.58 -19.89 19.82
CA ILE A 254 -7.14 -19.01 18.80
C ILE A 254 -7.22 -17.58 19.31
N MET A 255 -7.26 -16.62 18.38
CA MET A 255 -7.39 -15.20 18.72
C MET A 255 -8.84 -14.84 19.05
N GLU A 256 -9.78 -15.44 18.32
CA GLU A 256 -11.21 -15.28 18.51
C GLU A 256 -11.73 -16.06 19.73
N ASN A 257 -12.92 -15.71 20.23
CA ASN A 257 -13.55 -16.44 21.34
C ASN A 257 -14.32 -17.69 20.89
N ASP A 258 -14.68 -17.77 19.60
CA ASP A 258 -15.45 -18.89 19.03
C ASP A 258 -14.52 -19.90 18.34
N LEU A 259 -14.47 -21.12 18.90
CA LEU A 259 -13.67 -22.23 18.36
C LEU A 259 -14.14 -22.70 16.99
N ALA A 260 -15.41 -22.51 16.64
CA ALA A 260 -15.95 -22.91 15.34
C ALA A 260 -15.67 -21.89 14.24
N GLN A 261 -15.32 -20.65 14.59
CA GLN A 261 -15.15 -19.52 13.67
C GLN A 261 -13.80 -18.82 13.87
N ALA A 262 -12.72 -19.60 13.90
CA ALA A 262 -11.37 -19.08 14.07
C ALA A 262 -10.81 -18.52 12.76
N ASN A 263 -10.07 -17.41 12.84
CA ASN A 263 -9.27 -16.88 11.74
C ASN A 263 -7.78 -16.99 12.00
N VAL A 264 -7.37 -16.98 13.28
CA VAL A 264 -5.98 -17.02 13.68
C VAL A 264 -5.77 -18.15 14.68
N LEU A 265 -4.84 -19.05 14.39
CA LEU A 265 -4.29 -20.02 15.34
C LEU A 265 -2.84 -19.66 15.63
N TYR A 266 -2.47 -19.60 16.90
CA TYR A 266 -1.12 -19.27 17.34
C TYR A 266 -0.66 -20.22 18.44
N SER A 267 0.66 -20.30 18.62
CA SER A 267 1.27 -20.93 19.79
C SER A 267 1.52 -19.90 20.88
N GLU A 268 1.31 -20.31 22.13
CA GLU A 268 1.69 -19.49 23.28
C GLU A 268 3.21 -19.48 23.41
N VAL A 269 3.73 -18.31 23.78
CA VAL A 269 5.16 -18.12 23.99
C VAL A 269 5.37 -17.64 25.41
N LYS A 270 6.27 -18.32 26.12
CA LYS A 270 6.65 -17.98 27.49
C LYS A 270 8.16 -17.90 27.61
N ASP A 271 8.65 -17.03 28.48
CA ASP A 271 10.07 -17.00 28.80
C ASP A 271 10.48 -18.31 29.47
N GLN A 272 11.63 -18.87 29.10
CA GLN A 272 12.05 -20.15 29.67
C GLN A 272 12.32 -20.07 31.18
N LYS A 273 12.68 -18.89 31.69
CA LYS A 273 13.09 -18.67 33.09
C LYS A 273 12.09 -17.82 33.89
N ASP A 274 10.86 -17.64 33.39
CA ASP A 274 9.81 -16.84 34.04
C ASP A 274 10.31 -15.46 34.52
N GLN A 275 11.03 -14.75 33.66
CA GLN A 275 11.58 -13.42 33.95
C GLN A 275 10.77 -12.27 33.32
N ASP A 276 9.71 -12.59 32.58
CA ASP A 276 8.87 -11.65 31.84
C ASP A 276 9.67 -10.66 30.99
N VAL A 277 10.79 -11.11 30.41
CA VAL A 277 11.69 -10.30 29.59
C VAL A 277 10.98 -9.80 28.34
N ILE A 278 10.18 -10.64 27.68
CA ILE A 278 9.42 -10.21 26.49
C ILE A 278 8.41 -9.13 26.87
N THR A 279 7.71 -9.31 28.00
CA THR A 279 6.74 -8.34 28.51
C THR A 279 7.42 -7.02 28.84
N LYS A 280 8.57 -7.06 29.54
CA LYS A 280 9.38 -5.86 29.85
C LYS A 280 9.90 -5.17 28.60
N LEU A 281 10.39 -5.92 27.61
CA LEU A 281 10.80 -5.37 26.32
C LEU A 281 9.64 -4.68 25.62
N ASN A 282 8.44 -5.27 25.65
CA ASN A 282 7.25 -4.66 25.08
C ASN A 282 6.87 -3.35 25.80
N GLU A 283 6.77 -3.39 27.13
CA GLU A 283 6.47 -2.22 27.97
C GLU A 283 7.51 -1.10 27.85
N PHE A 284 8.76 -1.45 27.50
CA PHE A 284 9.81 -0.48 27.25
C PHE A 284 9.78 0.08 25.81
N LEU A 285 9.71 -0.78 24.80
CA LEU A 285 9.85 -0.39 23.40
C LEU A 285 8.59 0.30 22.86
N VAL A 286 7.40 -0.20 23.19
CA VAL A 286 6.14 0.36 22.65
C VAL A 286 5.98 1.84 23.01
N PRO A 287 6.14 2.29 24.27
CA PRO A 287 6.04 3.71 24.60
C PRO A 287 7.09 4.56 23.87
N LYS A 288 8.34 4.09 23.76
CA LYS A 288 9.41 4.84 23.06
C LYS A 288 9.08 5.06 21.59
N PHE A 289 8.59 4.03 20.90
CA PHE A 289 8.20 4.14 19.49
C PHE A 289 6.89 4.92 19.30
N THR A 290 5.96 4.86 20.25
CA THR A 290 4.74 5.68 20.26
C THR A 290 5.06 7.17 20.47
N THR A 291 5.92 7.51 21.44
CA THR A 291 6.37 8.89 21.67
C THR A 291 7.14 9.45 20.48
N ALA A 292 7.91 8.61 19.78
CA ALA A 292 8.59 8.99 18.54
C ALA A 292 7.65 9.13 17.32
N GLY A 293 6.36 8.75 17.45
CA GLY A 293 5.35 8.86 16.40
C GLY A 293 5.36 7.72 15.37
N TYR A 294 6.07 6.63 15.64
CA TYR A 294 6.18 5.47 14.74
C TYR A 294 5.12 4.40 14.97
N MET A 295 4.56 4.31 16.18
CA MET A 295 3.46 3.39 16.54
C MET A 295 2.18 4.17 16.82
N LYS A 296 1.02 3.51 16.66
CA LYS A 296 -0.24 4.05 17.17
C LYS A 296 -0.29 3.81 18.68
N ASN A 297 -0.87 4.75 19.42
CA ASN A 297 -1.18 4.52 20.81
C ASN A 297 -2.40 3.59 20.88
N GLU A 298 -2.20 2.35 21.29
CA GLU A 298 -3.24 1.34 21.45
C GLU A 298 -3.26 0.92 22.92
N ASP A 299 -4.41 1.12 23.60
CA ASP A 299 -4.60 0.77 25.02
C ASP A 299 -4.86 -0.73 25.25
N TYR A 300 -4.43 -1.59 24.31
CA TYR A 300 -4.65 -3.03 24.42
C TYR A 300 -3.40 -3.74 24.94
N PRO A 301 -3.51 -4.60 25.96
CA PRO A 301 -2.38 -5.39 26.43
C PRO A 301 -1.92 -6.33 25.31
N LEU A 302 -0.63 -6.32 25.00
CA LEU A 302 -0.06 -7.18 23.97
C LEU A 302 -0.26 -8.65 24.37
N LYS A 303 -0.95 -9.42 23.54
CA LYS A 303 -0.95 -10.88 23.64
C LYS A 303 0.34 -11.38 23.01
N ILE A 304 1.27 -11.90 23.80
CA ILE A 304 2.49 -12.50 23.28
C ILE A 304 2.13 -13.84 22.63
N HIS A 305 2.36 -13.96 21.32
CA HIS A 305 2.03 -15.16 20.55
C HIS A 305 2.90 -15.32 19.30
N ALA A 306 2.96 -16.55 18.80
CA ALA A 306 3.57 -16.89 17.51
C ALA A 306 2.50 -17.45 16.56
N THR A 307 2.15 -16.72 15.50
CA THR A 307 1.05 -17.09 14.60
C THR A 307 1.44 -18.23 13.66
N ILE A 308 0.64 -19.31 13.65
CA ILE A 308 0.85 -20.51 12.82
C ILE A 308 -0.12 -20.52 11.64
N ILE A 309 -1.39 -20.16 11.87
CA ILE A 309 -2.43 -20.12 10.83
C ILE A 309 -3.06 -18.74 10.83
N ASN A 310 -3.24 -18.15 9.65
CA ASN A 310 -3.97 -16.91 9.48
C ASN A 310 -4.78 -16.91 8.18
N THR A 311 -6.11 -16.88 8.32
CA THR A 311 -7.03 -16.89 7.16
C THR A 311 -6.95 -15.64 6.30
N SER A 312 -6.33 -14.54 6.78
CA SER A 312 -6.10 -13.36 5.96
C SER A 312 -5.11 -13.59 4.81
N HIS A 313 -4.31 -14.65 4.88
CA HIS A 313 -3.36 -15.02 3.82
C HIS A 313 -3.97 -15.90 2.74
N ARG A 314 -5.25 -16.30 2.89
CA ARG A 314 -5.95 -17.14 1.93
C ARG A 314 -5.87 -16.52 0.54
N LYS A 315 -5.28 -17.26 -0.40
CA LYS A 315 -5.25 -16.87 -1.81
C LYS A 315 -6.65 -17.07 -2.41
N THR A 316 -7.17 -16.07 -3.09
CA THR A 316 -8.38 -16.20 -3.91
C THR A 316 -7.99 -16.51 -5.35
N GLU A 317 -8.69 -17.45 -5.97
CA GLU A 317 -8.49 -17.79 -7.38
C GLU A 317 -8.68 -16.53 -8.25
N GLY A 318 -7.64 -16.10 -8.96
CA GLY A 318 -7.67 -14.96 -9.91
C GLY A 318 -6.82 -13.73 -9.58
N ASN A 319 -5.99 -13.74 -8.53
CA ASN A 319 -5.16 -12.58 -8.11
C ASN A 319 -3.63 -12.75 -8.36
N ASP A 320 -3.22 -13.67 -9.23
CA ASP A 320 -1.81 -13.92 -9.58
C ASP A 320 -1.22 -12.87 -10.56
N ASP A 321 -1.35 -11.58 -10.24
CA ASP A 321 -0.67 -10.51 -10.98
C ASP A 321 0.25 -9.74 -10.01
N GLU A 322 1.49 -10.21 -9.91
CA GLU A 322 2.55 -9.65 -9.04
C GLU A 322 2.87 -8.18 -9.36
N ASN A 323 2.40 -7.65 -10.50
CA ASN A 323 2.65 -6.29 -10.96
C ASN A 323 1.49 -5.30 -10.71
N LYS A 324 0.41 -5.68 -10.02
CA LYS A 324 -0.64 -4.70 -9.70
C LYS A 324 -0.17 -3.74 -8.59
N PRO A 325 -0.13 -2.42 -8.84
CA PRO A 325 0.14 -1.46 -7.78
C PRO A 325 -0.91 -1.63 -6.68
N TYR A 326 -0.50 -1.39 -5.42
CA TYR A 326 -1.26 -1.46 -4.16
C TYR A 326 -2.62 -0.71 -4.11
N LYS A 327 -3.13 -0.21 -5.24
CA LYS A 327 -4.49 0.26 -5.40
C LYS A 327 -5.43 -0.93 -5.64
N GLN A 328 -6.40 -1.04 -4.73
CA GLN A 328 -7.76 -1.55 -4.98
C GLN A 328 -8.17 -2.90 -4.34
N ASN A 329 -7.71 -3.23 -3.12
CA ASN A 329 -8.26 -4.35 -2.35
C ASN A 329 -8.62 -4.00 -0.88
N TYR A 330 -9.19 -2.82 -0.63
CA TYR A 330 -9.94 -2.57 0.63
C TYR A 330 -11.42 -2.97 0.53
N ARG A 331 -11.81 -3.73 -0.51
CA ARG A 331 -13.00 -4.58 -0.35
C ARG A 331 -12.56 -5.68 0.60
N LYS A 332 -12.95 -5.56 1.87
CA LYS A 332 -12.85 -6.58 2.91
C LYS A 332 -13.50 -7.85 2.35
N MET A 333 -12.73 -8.68 1.64
CA MET A 333 -13.18 -10.00 1.25
C MET A 333 -13.57 -10.70 2.55
N GLU A 334 -14.77 -11.25 2.56
CA GLU A 334 -15.27 -11.94 3.74
C GLU A 334 -14.32 -13.09 4.05
N ARG A 335 -13.66 -12.99 5.21
CA ARG A 335 -12.71 -14.02 5.64
C ARG A 335 -13.50 -15.31 5.80
N LYS A 336 -12.96 -16.41 5.27
CA LYS A 336 -13.53 -17.75 5.48
C LYS A 336 -12.88 -18.37 6.71
N PRO A 337 -13.55 -18.37 7.87
CA PRO A 337 -13.01 -18.96 9.09
C PRO A 337 -12.97 -20.49 9.01
N PHE A 338 -12.22 -21.09 9.92
CA PHE A 338 -12.13 -22.55 10.09
C PHE A 338 -12.55 -22.95 11.52
N SER A 339 -12.92 -24.22 11.69
CA SER A 339 -13.18 -24.77 13.01
C SER A 339 -11.90 -25.30 13.63
N ALA A 340 -11.48 -24.69 14.75
CA ALA A 340 -10.32 -25.09 15.53
C ALA A 340 -10.62 -26.20 16.54
N VAL A 341 -11.89 -26.61 16.71
CA VAL A 341 -12.32 -27.58 17.74
C VAL A 341 -11.52 -28.88 17.67
N GLN A 342 -11.44 -29.51 16.50
CA GLN A 342 -10.71 -30.78 16.35
C GLN A 342 -9.20 -30.61 16.52
N ILE A 343 -8.66 -29.46 16.09
CA ILE A 343 -7.23 -29.14 16.22
C ILE A 343 -6.87 -29.01 17.70
N LEU A 344 -7.64 -28.22 18.45
CA LEU A 344 -7.42 -27.99 19.88
C LEU A 344 -7.62 -29.29 20.67
N ASN A 345 -8.63 -30.10 20.36
CA ASN A 345 -8.86 -31.38 21.03
C ASN A 345 -7.67 -32.35 20.85
N LYS A 346 -7.04 -32.36 19.68
CA LYS A 346 -5.94 -33.28 19.36
C LYS A 346 -4.56 -32.76 19.79
N PHE A 347 -4.35 -31.45 19.73
CA PHE A 347 -3.01 -30.84 19.83
C PHE A 347 -2.87 -29.75 20.89
N SER A 348 -3.84 -29.56 21.79
CA SER A 348 -3.85 -28.50 22.82
C SER A 348 -2.54 -28.34 23.59
N ASN A 349 -1.85 -29.45 23.91
CA ASN A 349 -0.66 -29.47 24.75
C ASN A 349 0.65 -29.70 23.96
N ILE A 350 0.66 -29.43 22.65
CA ILE A 350 1.85 -29.62 21.81
C ILE A 350 3.05 -28.79 22.31
N ASP A 351 4.25 -29.37 22.28
CA ASP A 351 5.49 -28.68 22.66
C ASP A 351 6.40 -28.50 21.43
N PHE A 352 6.44 -27.27 20.92
CA PHE A 352 7.30 -26.90 19.79
C PHE A 352 8.76 -26.75 20.21
N GLY A 353 9.05 -26.65 21.51
CA GLY A 353 10.40 -26.58 22.06
C GLY A 353 10.82 -25.15 22.42
N ILE A 354 12.14 -24.97 22.52
CA ILE A 354 12.76 -23.71 22.96
C ILE A 354 13.42 -23.05 21.76
N SER A 355 13.17 -21.75 21.59
CA SER A 355 13.84 -20.91 20.61
C SER A 355 14.66 -19.83 21.29
N ARG A 356 15.87 -19.58 20.78
CA ARG A 356 16.74 -18.48 21.15
C ARG A 356 16.39 -17.26 20.31
N ILE A 357 16.34 -16.10 20.96
CA ILE A 357 16.08 -14.82 20.32
C ILE A 357 17.39 -14.06 20.27
N GLU A 358 17.94 -13.91 19.07
CA GLU A 358 19.24 -13.29 18.84
C GLU A 358 19.13 -11.83 18.40
N GLU A 359 17.98 -11.42 17.83
CA GLU A 359 17.82 -10.11 17.22
C GLU A 359 16.39 -9.59 17.38
N ILE A 360 16.24 -8.26 17.45
CA ILE A 360 14.99 -7.52 17.29
C ILE A 360 14.96 -6.94 15.88
N HIS A 361 13.88 -7.14 15.13
CA HIS A 361 13.74 -6.72 13.74
C HIS A 361 12.64 -5.69 13.55
N ILE A 362 12.93 -4.65 12.77
CA ILE A 362 11.93 -3.83 12.09
C ILE A 362 11.69 -4.47 10.73
N SER A 363 10.56 -5.17 10.62
CA SER A 363 10.21 -5.99 9.47
C SER A 363 9.14 -5.32 8.62
N LYS A 364 9.27 -5.41 7.29
CA LYS A 364 8.27 -4.90 6.35
C LYS A 364 7.16 -5.93 6.12
N ILE A 365 5.90 -5.51 6.25
CA ILE A 365 4.75 -6.38 6.07
C ILE A 365 4.67 -6.85 4.61
N GLY A 366 4.53 -8.16 4.41
CA GLY A 366 4.39 -8.77 3.08
C GLY A 366 5.67 -8.79 2.24
N ALA A 367 6.81 -8.36 2.78
CA ALA A 367 8.11 -8.47 2.11
C ALA A 367 8.93 -9.60 2.76
N TYR A 368 9.60 -10.39 1.92
CA TYR A 368 10.40 -11.53 2.34
C TYR A 368 11.81 -11.46 1.76
N ASP A 369 12.79 -12.04 2.46
CA ASP A 369 14.16 -12.21 1.98
C ASP A 369 14.31 -13.47 1.12
N GLU A 370 15.51 -13.68 0.55
CA GLU A 370 15.84 -14.84 -0.28
C GLU A 370 15.68 -16.19 0.47
N LYS A 371 15.72 -16.15 1.81
CA LYS A 371 15.54 -17.32 2.69
C LYS A 371 14.08 -17.51 3.10
N GLY A 372 13.15 -16.70 2.57
CA GLY A 372 11.74 -16.77 2.89
C GLY A 372 11.37 -16.29 4.29
N ARG A 373 12.24 -15.52 4.96
CA ARG A 373 11.97 -14.85 6.23
C ARG A 373 11.40 -13.47 5.97
N HIS A 374 10.81 -12.82 6.96
CA HIS A 374 10.40 -11.42 6.81
C HIS A 374 11.61 -10.54 6.48
N ARG A 375 11.45 -9.63 5.51
CA ARG A 375 12.49 -8.69 5.15
C ARG A 375 12.63 -7.64 6.24
N SER A 376 13.79 -7.65 6.90
CA SER A 376 14.19 -6.64 7.89
C SER A 376 14.73 -5.41 7.17
N GLU A 377 14.17 -4.24 7.47
CA GLU A 377 14.70 -2.93 7.06
C GLU A 377 15.70 -2.39 8.11
N GLY A 378 15.72 -3.00 9.31
CA GLY A 378 16.75 -2.79 10.31
C GLY A 378 16.62 -3.76 11.47
N LYS A 379 17.75 -4.01 12.12
CA LYS A 379 17.87 -4.99 13.20
C LYS A 379 18.76 -4.50 14.33
N HIS A 380 18.52 -5.06 15.50
CA HIS A 380 19.29 -4.85 16.72
C HIS A 380 19.63 -6.21 17.33
N LYS A 381 20.90 -6.44 17.66
CA LYS A 381 21.36 -7.73 18.16
C LYS A 381 21.21 -7.78 19.68
N LEU A 382 20.65 -8.87 20.18
CA LEU A 382 20.55 -9.17 21.60
C LEU A 382 21.81 -9.87 22.12
N PRO A 383 22.10 -9.78 23.43
CA PRO A 383 23.31 -10.32 24.04
C PRO A 383 23.41 -11.85 24.06
#